data_AF-A0A6S6TTL0-F1
#
_entry.id   AF-A0A6S6TTL0-F1
#
_cell.length_a   1.000
_cell.length_b   1.000
_cell.length_c   1.000
_cell.angle_alpha   90.00
_cell.angle_beta   90.00
_cell.angle_gamma   90.00
#
_symmetry.space_group_name_H-M   'P 1'
#
loop_
_entity.id
_entity.type
_entity.pdbx_description
1 polymer ?
#
loop_
_entity_poly.entity_id
_entity_poly.type
_entity_poly.pdbx_seq_one_letter_code
_entity_poly.pdbx_strand_id
1 'polypeptide(L)'
;MNDYTQYYGFSSEEWDSCLKVLNQLKDKPLHNPDNKIFGTLITKVHKQAKKALKHIEVEVQEKTEESKKEKSKKEPRRKSRRQIHKAFDLNLVKASTIVSNAFSKTSFFSHDPTVLTTFTTLKSSKKCYCCDATYYEIHSFYHKLCPSCATKNYAHRTLELDLKGRHIILTGGRVKIGYALALKFLRSGANLTLTSRFPALNLKQLEQEHDYEDWKHRVTVYGLDLRNIRAVEKFIDFYKKNNDSLDILVNNAAQTISYTEEYYQPLIAKEQKFLMAFNEEQRLIANMTAMTDQVQTFNCLEPTAQECEVNRFGQPIDFRDKNSWNSTLTEVSTHELLEVNLINHISPYLLIKAFTPLLKASPFDEKFIINVSSSEGQFSYANKTMYHPHTNMTKSALNMLTRTSALEYSHDNIYMNSVDVGWISTGAIESKRQKLFEQGSVPPLDSVDGMARVIHPIYEALEKKQFTFGKLLKDFKVVEW
;
A
#
# COMPACT_ATOMS: atom_id res chain seq x y z
N MET A 1 5.69 -66.53 -1.58
CA MET A 1 7.01 -66.15 -2.14
C MET A 1 6.72 -65.30 -3.35
N ASN A 2 6.94 -63.98 -3.26
CA ASN A 2 6.69 -63.08 -4.38
C ASN A 2 7.76 -63.33 -5.44
N ASP A 3 7.32 -63.68 -6.64
CA ASP A 3 8.21 -63.99 -7.76
C ASP A 3 8.72 -62.68 -8.38
N TYR A 4 9.73 -62.08 -7.72
CA TYR A 4 10.35 -60.81 -8.10
C TYR A 4 10.96 -60.82 -9.51
N THR A 5 11.12 -62.01 -10.09
CA THR A 5 11.67 -62.23 -11.42
C THR A 5 10.75 -61.67 -12.51
N GLN A 6 9.43 -61.62 -12.27
CA GLN A 6 8.47 -61.11 -13.26
C GLN A 6 8.51 -59.58 -13.42
N TYR A 7 8.86 -58.83 -12.38
CA TYR A 7 8.87 -57.35 -12.42
C TYR A 7 10.26 -56.75 -12.60
N TYR A 8 11.30 -57.38 -12.05
CA TYR A 8 12.64 -56.80 -12.00
C TYR A 8 13.71 -57.68 -12.67
N GLY A 9 13.35 -58.88 -13.14
CA GLY A 9 14.26 -59.78 -13.85
C GLY A 9 15.36 -60.39 -12.98
N PHE A 10 15.30 -60.24 -11.66
CA PHE A 10 16.23 -60.84 -10.71
C PHE A 10 15.65 -62.10 -10.09
N SER A 11 16.49 -63.11 -9.89
CA SER A 11 16.16 -64.26 -9.06
C SER A 11 16.05 -63.85 -7.59
N SER A 12 15.33 -64.64 -6.80
CA SER A 12 15.18 -64.37 -5.36
C SER A 12 16.53 -64.35 -4.62
N GLU A 13 17.49 -65.18 -5.04
CA GLU A 13 18.86 -65.20 -4.49
C GLU A 13 19.67 -63.93 -4.81
N GLU A 14 19.50 -63.36 -6.01
CA GLU A 14 20.13 -62.09 -6.39
C GLU A 14 19.55 -60.94 -5.57
N TRP A 15 18.25 -60.98 -5.31
CA TRP A 15 17.57 -59.97 -4.50
C TRP A 15 18.04 -59.97 -3.05
N ASP A 16 18.14 -61.14 -2.44
CA ASP A 16 18.66 -61.29 -1.07
C ASP A 16 20.13 -60.91 -0.96
N SER A 17 20.92 -61.17 -2.01
CA SER A 17 22.31 -60.72 -2.10
C SER A 17 22.41 -59.19 -2.16
N CYS A 18 21.56 -58.53 -2.94
CA CYS A 18 21.48 -57.06 -2.97
C CYS A 18 21.06 -56.46 -1.62
N LEU A 19 20.11 -57.06 -0.91
CA LEU A 19 19.68 -56.61 0.41
C LEU A 19 20.78 -56.75 1.46
N LYS A 20 21.54 -57.86 1.45
CA LYS A 20 22.70 -58.05 2.35
C LYS A 20 23.76 -56.97 2.13
N VAL A 21 24.03 -56.62 0.86
CA VAL A 21 24.97 -55.56 0.49
C VAL A 21 24.51 -54.19 0.99
N LEU A 22 23.25 -53.83 0.76
CA LEU A 22 22.70 -52.52 1.16
C LEU A 22 22.72 -52.35 2.68
N ASN A 23 22.45 -53.42 3.43
CA ASN A 23 22.52 -53.40 4.88
C ASN A 23 23.97 -53.23 5.38
N GLN A 24 24.96 -53.87 4.77
CA GLN A 24 26.37 -53.63 5.13
C GLN A 24 26.85 -52.21 4.80
N LEU A 25 26.40 -51.64 3.69
CA LEU A 25 26.74 -50.27 3.29
C LEU A 25 26.09 -49.21 4.19
N LYS A 26 24.90 -49.49 4.75
CA LYS A 26 24.24 -48.62 5.73
C LYS A 26 25.06 -48.47 7.00
N ASP A 27 25.66 -49.56 7.49
CA ASP A 27 26.32 -49.58 8.79
C ASP A 27 27.79 -49.13 8.73
N LYS A 28 28.52 -49.39 7.63
CA LYS A 28 29.93 -48.98 7.45
C LYS A 28 30.25 -48.59 6.00
N PRO A 29 29.76 -47.43 5.51
CA PRO A 29 29.77 -47.07 4.08
C PRO A 29 31.16 -46.93 3.44
N LEU A 30 32.21 -46.64 4.23
CA LEU A 30 33.54 -46.33 3.71
C LEU A 30 34.58 -47.43 3.94
N HIS A 31 34.21 -48.55 4.58
CA HIS A 31 35.14 -49.61 4.98
C HIS A 31 34.72 -50.99 4.43
N ASN A 32 34.16 -51.03 3.23
CA ASN A 32 33.76 -52.28 2.58
C ASN A 32 34.94 -52.87 1.74
N PRO A 33 35.41 -54.10 2.02
CA PRO A 33 36.50 -54.74 1.26
C PRO A 33 36.14 -55.01 -0.22
N ASP A 34 34.86 -55.01 -0.59
CA ASP A 34 34.38 -55.38 -1.92
C ASP A 34 34.07 -54.19 -2.86
N ASN A 35 34.57 -52.99 -2.55
CA ASN A 35 34.40 -51.78 -3.39
C ASN A 35 34.77 -51.99 -4.88
N LYS A 36 35.74 -52.88 -5.17
CA LYS A 36 36.08 -53.26 -6.56
C LYS A 36 34.96 -54.07 -7.24
N ILE A 37 34.31 -54.98 -6.52
CA ILE A 37 33.20 -55.79 -7.04
C ILE A 37 31.99 -54.87 -7.30
N PHE A 38 31.70 -53.93 -6.40
CA PHE A 38 30.64 -52.93 -6.60
C PHE A 38 30.90 -52.02 -7.80
N GLY A 39 32.12 -51.52 -7.97
CA GLY A 39 32.49 -50.74 -9.16
C GLY A 39 32.25 -51.51 -10.46
N THR A 40 32.52 -52.82 -10.45
CA THR A 40 32.34 -53.69 -11.62
C THR A 40 30.86 -53.96 -11.91
N LEU A 41 30.05 -54.17 -10.87
CA LEU A 41 28.61 -54.40 -10.98
C LEU A 41 27.87 -53.14 -11.47
N ILE A 42 28.19 -51.98 -10.88
CA ILE A 42 27.64 -50.68 -11.30
C ILE A 42 28.01 -50.39 -12.76
N THR A 43 29.24 -50.70 -13.17
CA THR A 43 29.67 -50.53 -14.56
C THR A 43 28.91 -51.43 -15.53
N LYS A 44 28.61 -52.68 -15.14
CA LYS A 44 27.78 -53.61 -15.95
C LYS A 44 26.34 -53.11 -16.05
N VAL A 45 25.72 -52.71 -14.94
CA VAL A 45 24.36 -52.14 -14.91
C VAL A 45 24.28 -50.88 -15.77
N HIS A 46 25.27 -49.99 -15.66
CA HIS A 46 25.35 -48.78 -16.46
C HIS A 46 25.51 -49.08 -17.97
N LYS A 47 26.34 -50.07 -18.35
CA LYS A 47 26.48 -50.49 -19.76
C LYS A 47 25.21 -51.13 -20.31
N GLN A 48 24.51 -51.97 -19.53
CA GLN A 48 23.24 -52.56 -19.95
C GLN A 48 22.13 -51.53 -20.09
N ALA A 49 22.00 -50.61 -19.11
CA ALA A 49 21.06 -49.50 -19.19
C ALA A 49 21.34 -48.60 -20.40
N LYS A 50 22.61 -48.28 -20.67
CA LYS A 50 23.01 -47.49 -21.85
C LYS A 50 22.72 -48.22 -23.17
N LYS A 51 22.83 -49.55 -23.21
CA LYS A 51 22.51 -50.35 -24.40
C LYS A 51 20.98 -50.46 -24.62
N ALA A 52 20.19 -50.59 -23.56
CA ALA A 52 18.74 -50.57 -23.61
C ALA A 52 18.19 -49.19 -24.03
N LEU A 53 18.75 -48.11 -23.48
CA LEU A 53 18.42 -46.73 -23.88
C LEU A 53 18.76 -46.46 -25.35
N LYS A 54 19.85 -47.04 -25.88
CA LYS A 54 20.22 -46.91 -27.30
C LYS A 54 19.21 -47.56 -28.25
N HIS A 55 18.57 -48.67 -27.85
CA HIS A 55 17.50 -49.29 -28.63
C HIS A 55 16.20 -48.48 -28.58
N ILE A 56 15.90 -47.85 -27.43
CA ILE A 56 14.76 -46.92 -27.28
C ILE A 56 14.98 -45.63 -28.09
N GLU A 57 16.22 -45.12 -28.18
CA GLU A 57 16.56 -43.91 -28.95
C GLU A 57 16.33 -44.08 -30.47
N VAL A 58 16.51 -45.27 -31.02
CA VAL A 58 16.30 -45.54 -32.47
C VAL A 58 14.80 -45.62 -32.81
N GLU A 59 13.97 -46.24 -31.97
CA GLU A 59 12.50 -46.23 -32.16
C GLU A 59 11.84 -44.87 -31.87
N VAL A 60 12.44 -44.06 -30.99
CA VAL A 60 11.98 -42.69 -30.71
C VAL A 60 12.44 -41.71 -31.80
N GLN A 61 13.56 -41.94 -32.49
CA GLN A 61 14.04 -41.06 -33.57
C GLN A 61 13.11 -41.02 -34.79
N GLU A 62 12.56 -42.16 -35.22
CA GLU A 62 11.61 -42.21 -36.35
C GLU A 62 10.26 -41.56 -36.00
N LYS A 63 9.78 -41.68 -34.74
CA LYS A 63 8.56 -40.98 -34.25
C LYS A 63 8.80 -39.50 -33.87
N THR A 64 10.05 -39.08 -33.63
CA THR A 64 10.37 -37.68 -33.28
C THR A 64 10.57 -36.77 -34.47
N GLU A 65 10.90 -37.24 -35.67
CA GLU A 65 11.06 -36.33 -36.82
C GLU A 65 9.73 -35.76 -37.35
N GLU A 66 8.64 -36.53 -37.33
CA GLU A 66 7.30 -36.03 -37.65
C GLU A 66 6.74 -35.11 -36.53
N SER A 67 6.93 -35.49 -35.26
CA SER A 67 6.45 -34.68 -34.13
C SER A 67 7.30 -33.43 -33.85
N LYS A 68 8.59 -33.41 -34.21
CA LYS A 68 9.44 -32.21 -34.18
C LYS A 68 9.11 -31.23 -35.31
N LYS A 69 8.75 -31.70 -36.51
CA LYS A 69 8.26 -30.84 -37.61
C LYS A 69 6.89 -30.22 -37.29
N GLU A 70 6.02 -30.93 -36.57
CA GLU A 70 4.76 -30.35 -36.06
C GLU A 70 4.97 -29.40 -34.87
N LYS A 71 5.83 -29.74 -33.90
CA LYS A 71 6.16 -28.87 -32.76
C LYS A 71 6.86 -27.58 -33.22
N SER A 72 7.79 -27.65 -34.16
CA SER A 72 8.49 -26.47 -34.70
C SER A 72 7.58 -25.53 -35.51
N LYS A 73 6.48 -26.03 -36.10
CA LYS A 73 5.43 -25.21 -36.73
C LYS A 73 4.39 -24.68 -35.72
N LYS A 74 4.10 -25.42 -34.65
CA LYS A 74 3.14 -25.04 -33.59
C LYS A 74 3.75 -24.06 -32.56
N GLU A 75 5.05 -24.09 -32.31
CA GLU A 75 5.72 -23.23 -31.32
C GLU A 75 5.70 -21.72 -31.69
N PRO A 76 5.99 -21.31 -32.94
CA PRO A 76 5.88 -19.92 -33.37
C PRO A 76 4.42 -19.43 -33.30
N ARG A 77 3.46 -20.28 -33.69
CA ARG A 77 2.01 -20.00 -33.60
C ARG A 77 1.52 -19.87 -32.16
N ARG A 78 2.05 -20.67 -31.22
CA ARG A 78 1.77 -20.56 -29.78
C ARG A 78 2.39 -19.29 -29.18
N LYS A 79 3.62 -18.93 -29.57
CA LYS A 79 4.28 -17.69 -29.16
C LYS A 79 3.52 -16.45 -29.67
N SER A 80 3.07 -16.45 -30.94
CA SER A 80 2.28 -15.35 -31.49
C SER A 80 0.90 -15.24 -30.83
N ARG A 81 0.20 -16.35 -30.60
CA ARG A 81 -1.09 -16.35 -29.88
C ARG A 81 -0.97 -15.84 -28.45
N ARG A 82 0.09 -16.22 -27.73
CA ARG A 82 0.38 -15.73 -26.37
C ARG A 82 0.67 -14.23 -26.37
N GLN A 83 1.38 -13.72 -27.37
CA GLN A 83 1.62 -12.27 -27.52
C GLN A 83 0.31 -11.52 -27.80
N ILE A 84 -0.55 -12.04 -28.67
CA ILE A 84 -1.87 -11.47 -28.97
C ILE A 84 -2.75 -11.44 -27.71
N HIS A 85 -2.82 -12.54 -26.96
CA HIS A 85 -3.58 -12.59 -25.70
C HIS A 85 -3.04 -11.59 -24.67
N LYS A 86 -1.70 -11.50 -24.54
CA LYS A 86 -1.06 -10.53 -23.63
C LYS A 86 -1.37 -9.09 -24.03
N ALA A 87 -1.32 -8.77 -25.32
CA ALA A 87 -1.64 -7.44 -25.83
C ALA A 87 -3.12 -7.09 -25.61
N PHE A 88 -4.03 -8.03 -25.86
CA PHE A 88 -5.46 -7.87 -25.58
C PHE A 88 -5.72 -7.60 -24.09
N ASP A 89 -5.18 -8.44 -23.20
CA ASP A 89 -5.35 -8.28 -21.76
C ASP A 89 -4.73 -6.97 -21.26
N LEU A 90 -3.60 -6.53 -21.84
CA LEU A 90 -2.97 -5.25 -21.51
C LEU A 90 -3.84 -4.05 -21.95
N ASN A 91 -4.48 -4.13 -23.11
CA ASN A 91 -5.40 -3.08 -23.56
C ASN A 91 -6.60 -2.95 -22.64
N LEU A 92 -7.17 -4.06 -22.18
CA LEU A 92 -8.24 -4.04 -21.17
C LEU A 92 -7.78 -3.45 -19.84
N VAL A 93 -6.57 -3.78 -19.39
CA VAL A 93 -5.97 -3.16 -18.20
C VAL A 93 -5.82 -1.66 -18.39
N LYS A 94 -5.29 -1.20 -19.53
CA LYS A 94 -5.10 0.22 -19.85
C LYS A 94 -6.41 1.00 -19.93
N ALA A 95 -7.47 0.35 -20.41
CA ALA A 95 -8.80 0.94 -20.50
C ALA A 95 -9.50 1.07 -19.14
N SER A 96 -9.04 0.39 -18.09
CA SER A 96 -9.65 0.53 -16.78
C SER A 96 -9.48 1.94 -16.21
N THR A 97 -10.49 2.44 -15.48
CA THR A 97 -10.51 3.83 -14.99
C THR A 97 -9.26 4.19 -14.16
N ILE A 98 -8.86 3.34 -13.21
CA ILE A 98 -7.67 3.59 -12.37
C ILE A 98 -6.41 3.75 -13.21
N VAL A 99 -6.23 2.91 -14.23
CA VAL A 99 -5.05 2.93 -15.10
C VAL A 99 -5.11 4.11 -16.05
N SER A 100 -6.25 4.33 -16.70
CA SER A 100 -6.47 5.46 -17.60
C SER A 100 -6.16 6.79 -16.90
N ASN A 101 -6.69 7.00 -15.70
CA ASN A 101 -6.44 8.19 -14.89
C ASN A 101 -4.95 8.36 -14.55
N ALA A 102 -4.26 7.25 -14.27
CA ALA A 102 -2.82 7.30 -14.02
C ALA A 102 -2.02 7.78 -15.24
N PHE A 103 -2.41 7.35 -16.45
CA PHE A 103 -1.79 7.77 -17.70
C PHE A 103 -2.11 9.21 -18.08
N SER A 104 -3.34 9.68 -17.84
CA SER A 104 -3.72 11.07 -18.06
C SER A 104 -3.18 12.03 -16.99
N LYS A 105 -2.37 11.54 -16.05
CA LYS A 105 -1.86 12.29 -14.89
C LYS A 105 -3.00 12.95 -14.08
N THR A 106 -4.17 12.32 -14.00
CA THR A 106 -5.33 12.81 -13.23
C THR A 106 -5.57 11.96 -11.98
N SER A 107 -6.06 12.60 -10.92
CA SER A 107 -6.57 11.94 -9.72
C SER A 107 -7.87 12.60 -9.29
N PHE A 108 -8.87 11.79 -8.97
CA PHE A 108 -10.13 12.26 -8.40
C PHE A 108 -10.15 11.99 -6.89
N PHE A 109 -10.87 12.85 -6.16
CA PHE A 109 -11.01 12.78 -4.71
C PHE A 109 -12.46 12.59 -4.26
N SER A 110 -13.37 12.49 -5.22
CA SER A 110 -14.76 12.11 -5.06
C SER A 110 -15.08 10.99 -6.04
N HIS A 111 -16.21 10.33 -5.82
CA HIS A 111 -16.72 9.30 -6.70
C HIS A 111 -18.07 9.74 -7.24
N ASP A 112 -18.24 9.61 -8.56
CA ASP A 112 -19.52 9.78 -9.22
C ASP A 112 -20.23 8.42 -9.30
N PRO A 113 -21.31 8.20 -8.53
CA PRO A 113 -22.03 6.93 -8.48
C PRO A 113 -22.83 6.64 -9.77
N THR A 114 -22.99 7.61 -10.67
CA THR A 114 -23.77 7.44 -11.91
C THR A 114 -23.03 6.62 -12.97
N VAL A 115 -21.72 6.43 -12.80
CA VAL A 115 -20.87 5.69 -13.75
C VAL A 115 -21.15 4.19 -13.66
N LEU A 116 -21.79 3.64 -14.69
CA LEU A 116 -22.02 2.20 -14.78
C LEU A 116 -20.71 1.43 -14.95
N THR A 117 -20.58 0.33 -14.20
CA THR A 117 -19.43 -0.56 -14.26
C THR A 117 -19.76 -1.85 -14.99
N THR A 118 -18.76 -2.42 -15.67
CA THR A 118 -18.92 -3.65 -16.45
C THR A 118 -17.76 -4.60 -16.19
N PHE A 119 -17.98 -5.88 -16.49
CA PHE A 119 -16.94 -6.91 -16.46
C PHE A 119 -16.63 -7.38 -17.87
N THR A 120 -15.35 -7.64 -18.14
CA THR A 120 -14.89 -8.20 -19.42
C THR A 120 -13.98 -9.40 -19.19
N THR A 121 -14.12 -10.45 -20.00
CA THR A 121 -13.29 -11.66 -19.87
C THR A 121 -11.88 -11.45 -20.44
N LEU A 122 -10.87 -11.74 -19.62
CA LEU A 122 -9.46 -11.81 -19.95
C LEU A 122 -9.11 -13.12 -20.67
N LYS A 123 -8.08 -13.09 -21.51
CA LYS A 123 -7.51 -14.28 -22.15
C LYS A 123 -6.55 -15.04 -21.25
N SER A 124 -6.06 -14.41 -20.18
CA SER A 124 -5.15 -15.00 -19.20
C SER A 124 -5.65 -14.70 -17.78
N SER A 125 -5.47 -15.67 -16.88
CA SER A 125 -5.80 -15.48 -15.47
C SER A 125 -4.93 -14.42 -14.81
N LYS A 126 -5.50 -13.66 -13.87
CA LYS A 126 -4.77 -12.73 -12.98
C LYS A 126 -4.97 -13.10 -11.51
N LYS A 127 -4.14 -12.54 -10.64
CA LYS A 127 -4.23 -12.66 -9.18
C LYS A 127 -4.81 -11.39 -8.59
N CYS A 128 -5.82 -11.52 -7.73
CA CYS A 128 -6.45 -10.39 -7.06
C CYS A 128 -5.51 -9.79 -6.01
N TYR A 129 -5.39 -8.47 -6.00
CA TYR A 129 -4.59 -7.74 -5.02
C TYR A 129 -5.09 -7.87 -3.56
N CYS A 130 -6.40 -7.99 -3.32
CA CYS A 130 -6.97 -8.04 -1.97
C CYS A 130 -7.03 -9.44 -1.35
N CYS A 131 -7.20 -10.48 -2.17
CA CYS A 131 -7.49 -11.83 -1.68
C CYS A 131 -6.68 -12.95 -2.34
N ASP A 132 -5.77 -12.63 -3.27
CA ASP A 132 -4.93 -13.57 -4.02
C ASP A 132 -5.69 -14.64 -4.84
N ALA A 133 -7.02 -14.50 -4.94
CA ALA A 133 -7.85 -15.34 -5.79
C ALA A 133 -7.47 -15.17 -7.27
N THR A 134 -7.46 -16.29 -7.99
CA THR A 134 -7.27 -16.28 -9.43
C THR A 134 -8.58 -15.89 -10.11
N TYR A 135 -8.55 -14.95 -11.06
CA TYR A 135 -9.75 -14.49 -11.77
C TYR A 135 -9.51 -14.29 -13.27
N TYR A 136 -10.61 -14.33 -14.03
CA TYR A 136 -10.62 -14.18 -15.49
C TYR A 136 -11.48 -13.00 -15.96
N GLU A 137 -12.17 -12.29 -15.07
CA GLU A 137 -13.03 -11.15 -15.42
C GLU A 137 -12.47 -9.87 -14.82
N ILE A 138 -12.19 -8.87 -15.66
CA ILE A 138 -11.67 -7.57 -15.24
C ILE A 138 -12.82 -6.57 -15.12
N HIS A 139 -12.83 -5.81 -14.04
CA HIS A 139 -13.78 -4.73 -13.79
C HIS A 139 -13.38 -3.48 -14.58
N SER A 140 -14.33 -2.75 -15.16
CA SER A 140 -14.06 -1.52 -15.94
C SER A 140 -13.36 -0.43 -15.12
N PHE A 141 -13.53 -0.42 -13.79
CA PHE A 141 -12.82 0.51 -12.91
C PHE A 141 -11.46 -0.02 -12.40
N TYR A 142 -11.38 -1.31 -12.03
CA TYR A 142 -10.23 -1.89 -11.31
C TYR A 142 -9.54 -2.99 -12.13
N HIS A 143 -8.24 -2.81 -12.41
CA HIS A 143 -7.46 -3.76 -13.21
C HIS A 143 -6.86 -4.94 -12.43
N LYS A 144 -6.82 -4.85 -11.09
CA LYS A 144 -6.11 -5.78 -10.19
C LYS A 144 -7.00 -6.44 -9.14
N LEU A 145 -8.32 -6.30 -9.25
CA LEU A 145 -9.29 -6.90 -8.32
C LEU A 145 -10.13 -7.96 -9.04
N CYS A 146 -10.38 -9.09 -8.37
CA CYS A 146 -11.38 -10.06 -8.86
C CYS A 146 -12.80 -9.47 -8.74
N PRO A 147 -13.82 -10.07 -9.37
CA PRO A 147 -15.17 -9.53 -9.36
C PRO A 147 -15.73 -9.21 -7.98
N SER A 148 -15.62 -10.13 -7.02
CA SER A 148 -16.13 -9.91 -5.65
C SER A 148 -15.42 -8.76 -4.93
N CYS A 149 -14.09 -8.69 -5.00
CA CYS A 149 -13.33 -7.60 -4.41
C CYS A 149 -13.56 -6.26 -5.11
N ALA A 150 -13.69 -6.26 -6.44
CA ALA A 150 -13.97 -5.06 -7.22
C ALA A 150 -15.33 -4.48 -6.84
N THR A 151 -16.39 -5.29 -6.86
CA THR A 151 -17.74 -4.89 -6.44
C THR A 151 -17.74 -4.39 -5.00
N LYS A 152 -17.08 -5.10 -4.06
CA LYS A 152 -16.99 -4.66 -2.67
C LYS A 152 -16.29 -3.30 -2.55
N ASN A 153 -15.08 -3.14 -3.12
CA ASN A 153 -14.35 -1.87 -3.02
C ASN A 153 -15.14 -0.73 -3.66
N TYR A 154 -15.75 -0.96 -4.84
CA TYR A 154 -16.54 0.06 -5.53
C TYR A 154 -17.72 0.54 -4.68
N ALA A 155 -18.49 -0.39 -4.11
CA ALA A 155 -19.60 -0.06 -3.22
C ALA A 155 -19.17 0.70 -1.95
N HIS A 156 -17.94 0.47 -1.46
CA HIS A 156 -17.44 1.19 -0.28
C HIS A 156 -17.06 2.65 -0.59
N ARG A 157 -16.88 3.02 -1.87
CA ARG A 157 -16.57 4.41 -2.27
C ARG A 157 -17.72 5.37 -2.01
N THR A 158 -18.96 4.86 -1.98
CA THR A 158 -20.20 5.63 -1.85
C THR A 158 -20.85 5.51 -0.48
N LEU A 159 -20.19 4.90 0.50
CA LEU A 159 -20.79 4.75 1.84
C LEU A 159 -21.20 6.11 2.39
N GLU A 160 -22.49 6.27 2.64
CA GLU A 160 -23.03 7.46 3.29
C GLU A 160 -22.79 7.37 4.80
N LEU A 161 -22.55 8.53 5.40
CA LEU A 161 -22.27 8.69 6.82
C LEU A 161 -22.88 10.03 7.23
N ASP A 162 -23.69 10.04 8.30
CA ASP A 162 -24.09 11.29 8.94
C ASP A 162 -23.15 11.60 10.10
N LEU A 163 -22.38 12.67 9.96
CA LEU A 163 -21.44 13.18 10.95
C LEU A 163 -21.80 14.60 11.39
N LYS A 164 -23.06 15.03 11.19
CA LYS A 164 -23.54 16.35 11.62
C LYS A 164 -23.24 16.59 13.09
N GLY A 165 -22.68 17.77 13.36
CA GLY A 165 -22.33 18.20 14.72
C GLY A 165 -21.06 17.57 15.28
N ARG A 166 -20.50 16.51 14.66
CA ARG A 166 -19.27 15.88 15.15
C ARG A 166 -18.04 16.73 14.84
N HIS A 167 -17.18 16.91 15.83
CA HIS A 167 -15.87 17.54 15.74
C HIS A 167 -14.80 16.51 15.38
N ILE A 168 -14.09 16.78 14.30
CA ILE A 168 -13.08 15.89 13.73
C ILE A 168 -11.74 16.61 13.60
N ILE A 169 -10.67 15.97 14.05
CA ILE A 169 -9.31 16.37 13.70
C ILE A 169 -8.77 15.39 12.66
N LEU A 170 -8.29 15.92 11.54
CA LEU A 170 -7.63 15.16 10.48
C LEU A 170 -6.24 15.69 10.22
N THR A 171 -5.21 14.87 10.48
CA THR A 171 -3.83 15.26 10.18
C THR A 171 -3.44 14.96 8.73
N GLY A 172 -2.72 15.87 8.09
CA GLY A 172 -2.21 15.66 6.73
C GLY A 172 -3.29 15.73 5.64
N GLY A 173 -4.14 16.76 5.69
CA GLY A 173 -5.34 16.92 4.86
C GLY A 173 -5.15 17.37 3.41
N ARG A 174 -3.97 17.84 3.03
CA ARG A 174 -3.80 18.57 1.77
C ARG A 174 -3.84 17.69 0.52
N VAL A 175 -3.35 16.46 0.59
CA VAL A 175 -3.10 15.64 -0.61
C VAL A 175 -3.56 14.20 -0.43
N LYS A 176 -3.79 13.52 -1.56
CA LYS A 176 -4.09 12.08 -1.62
C LYS A 176 -5.29 11.72 -0.72
N ILE A 177 -5.11 10.72 0.14
CA ILE A 177 -6.13 10.15 1.02
C ILE A 177 -6.65 11.19 2.01
N GLY A 178 -5.76 12.03 2.56
CA GLY A 178 -6.14 13.09 3.50
C GLY A 178 -7.11 14.08 2.89
N TYR A 179 -6.92 14.45 1.62
CA TYR A 179 -7.83 15.36 0.93
C TYR A 179 -9.18 14.70 0.65
N ALA A 180 -9.19 13.44 0.18
CA ALA A 180 -10.43 12.68 0.00
C ALA A 180 -11.21 12.50 1.32
N LEU A 181 -10.51 12.25 2.44
CA LEU A 181 -11.11 12.19 3.78
C LEU A 181 -11.70 13.53 4.21
N ALA A 182 -10.99 14.63 3.99
CA ALA A 182 -11.48 15.97 4.32
C ALA A 182 -12.82 16.25 3.62
N LEU A 183 -12.87 16.02 2.30
CA LEU A 183 -14.12 16.16 1.53
C LEU A 183 -15.22 15.24 2.04
N LYS A 184 -14.89 13.98 2.35
CA LYS A 184 -15.88 13.04 2.89
C LYS A 184 -16.46 13.53 4.21
N PHE A 185 -15.64 13.97 5.16
CA PHE A 185 -16.11 14.48 6.45
C PHE A 185 -16.94 15.75 6.31
N LEU A 186 -16.50 16.69 5.47
CA LEU A 186 -17.23 17.93 5.23
C LEU A 186 -18.59 17.68 4.57
N ARG A 187 -18.65 16.83 3.55
CA ARG A 187 -19.89 16.41 2.87
C ARG A 187 -20.80 15.55 3.76
N SER A 188 -20.26 14.95 4.81
CA SER A 188 -21.02 14.21 5.83
C SER A 188 -21.52 15.10 6.98
N GLY A 189 -21.31 16.42 6.92
CA GLY A 189 -21.83 17.37 7.92
C GLY A 189 -20.93 17.67 9.12
N ALA A 190 -19.71 17.13 9.17
CA ALA A 190 -18.81 17.30 10.31
C ALA A 190 -18.19 18.70 10.44
N ASN A 191 -17.85 19.10 11.67
CA ASN A 191 -16.95 20.22 11.96
C ASN A 191 -15.50 19.72 11.89
N LEU A 192 -14.72 20.20 10.93
CA LEU A 192 -13.40 19.65 10.60
C LEU A 192 -12.27 20.63 10.91
N THR A 193 -11.38 20.24 11.83
CA THR A 193 -10.05 20.84 11.97
C THR A 193 -9.05 20.03 11.17
N LEU A 194 -8.65 20.59 10.02
CA LEU A 194 -7.76 19.98 9.06
C LEU A 194 -6.33 20.49 9.25
N THR A 195 -5.34 19.62 9.41
CA THR A 195 -3.95 20.07 9.54
C THR A 195 -3.10 19.80 8.30
N SER A 196 -2.20 20.74 8.00
CA SER A 196 -1.27 20.66 6.87
C SER A 196 -0.01 21.47 7.17
N ARG A 197 1.15 21.07 6.63
CA ARG A 197 2.35 21.91 6.62
C ARG A 197 2.20 23.15 5.73
N PHE A 198 1.29 23.08 4.76
CA PHE A 198 0.98 24.12 3.79
C PHE A 198 -0.52 24.43 3.86
N PRO A 199 -0.98 25.12 4.91
CA PRO A 199 -2.40 25.36 5.17
C PRO A 199 -3.06 26.25 4.11
N ALA A 200 -2.41 27.30 3.60
CA ALA A 200 -3.01 28.20 2.60
C ALA A 200 -3.21 27.50 1.25
N LEU A 201 -2.24 26.69 0.82
CA LEU A 201 -2.38 25.82 -0.35
C LEU A 201 -3.54 24.83 -0.17
N ASN A 202 -3.70 24.27 1.03
CA ASN A 202 -4.79 23.35 1.31
C ASN A 202 -6.14 24.05 1.23
N LEU A 203 -6.28 25.23 1.84
CA LEU A 203 -7.50 26.02 1.76
C LEU A 203 -7.80 26.42 0.32
N LYS A 204 -6.80 26.85 -0.44
CA LYS A 204 -6.99 27.23 -1.85
C LYS A 204 -7.54 26.07 -2.69
N GLN A 205 -7.08 24.85 -2.40
CA GLN A 205 -7.58 23.65 -3.06
C GLN A 205 -9.03 23.34 -2.65
N LEU A 206 -9.40 23.57 -1.39
CA LEU A 206 -10.78 23.40 -0.92
C LEU A 206 -11.75 24.40 -1.59
N GLU A 207 -11.33 25.64 -1.83
CA GLU A 207 -12.14 26.65 -2.55
C GLU A 207 -12.50 26.26 -4.00
N GLN A 208 -11.80 25.28 -4.58
CA GLN A 208 -12.06 24.81 -5.95
C GLN A 208 -13.20 23.78 -6.02
N GLU A 209 -13.68 23.28 -4.87
CA GLU A 209 -14.77 22.33 -4.83
C GLU A 209 -16.11 23.03 -5.10
N HIS A 210 -16.94 22.42 -5.96
CA HIS A 210 -18.21 22.98 -6.42
C HIS A 210 -19.21 23.26 -5.29
N ASP A 211 -19.13 22.49 -4.21
CA ASP A 211 -19.97 22.56 -3.02
C ASP A 211 -19.27 23.28 -1.85
N TYR A 212 -18.15 23.97 -2.09
CA TYR A 212 -17.37 24.64 -1.05
C TYR A 212 -18.24 25.53 -0.16
N GLU A 213 -19.06 26.39 -0.77
CA GLU A 213 -19.93 27.34 -0.07
C GLU A 213 -20.86 26.69 0.96
N ASP A 214 -21.28 25.44 0.73
CA ASP A 214 -22.21 24.70 1.59
C ASP A 214 -21.58 24.28 2.92
N TRP A 215 -20.25 24.08 2.95
CA TRP A 215 -19.55 23.54 4.12
C TRP A 215 -18.35 24.35 4.58
N LYS A 216 -17.98 25.42 3.87
CA LYS A 216 -16.81 26.24 4.16
C LYS A 216 -16.77 26.76 5.61
N HIS A 217 -17.93 27.03 6.21
CA HIS A 217 -18.04 27.52 7.59
C HIS A 217 -17.69 26.46 8.65
N ARG A 218 -17.61 25.18 8.28
CA ARG A 218 -17.28 24.04 9.16
C ARG A 218 -15.84 23.58 9.08
N VAL A 219 -15.00 24.20 8.25
CA VAL A 219 -13.58 23.85 8.13
C VAL A 219 -12.67 24.88 8.77
N THR A 220 -11.72 24.42 9.56
CA THR A 220 -10.56 25.19 10.02
C THR A 220 -9.30 24.51 9.51
N VAL A 221 -8.45 25.24 8.80
CA VAL A 221 -7.19 24.73 8.25
C VAL A 221 -6.03 25.25 9.10
N TYR A 222 -5.38 24.35 9.83
CA TYR A 222 -4.31 24.68 10.76
C TYR A 222 -2.92 24.27 10.23
N GLY A 223 -2.01 25.22 10.18
CA GLY A 223 -0.61 25.04 9.85
C GLY A 223 0.14 24.24 10.92
N LEU A 224 0.43 22.98 10.65
CA LEU A 224 1.10 22.08 11.60
C LEU A 224 2.22 21.28 10.95
N ASP A 225 3.42 21.42 11.52
CA ASP A 225 4.53 20.52 11.27
C ASP A 225 4.72 19.54 12.44
N LEU A 226 4.41 18.27 12.19
CA LEU A 226 4.53 17.21 13.20
C LEU A 226 5.99 16.89 13.58
N ARG A 227 6.98 17.36 12.80
CA ARG A 227 8.40 17.29 13.20
C ARG A 227 8.72 18.20 14.39
N ASN A 228 7.91 19.23 14.61
CA ASN A 228 8.14 20.23 15.65
C ASN A 228 7.20 19.99 16.84
N ILE A 229 7.74 19.43 17.92
CA ILE A 229 6.96 19.13 19.15
C ILE A 229 6.30 20.39 19.72
N ARG A 230 6.97 21.53 19.70
CA ARG A 230 6.39 22.80 20.18
C ARG A 230 5.21 23.25 19.31
N ALA A 231 5.24 22.98 18.00
CA ALA A 231 4.10 23.25 17.12
C ALA A 231 2.93 22.30 17.43
N VAL A 232 3.21 21.03 17.73
CA VAL A 232 2.19 20.06 18.18
C VAL A 232 1.54 20.52 19.49
N GLU A 233 2.34 20.96 20.47
CA GLU A 233 1.83 21.50 21.74
C GLU A 233 0.96 22.75 21.52
N LYS A 234 1.41 23.70 20.70
CA LYS A 234 0.61 24.89 20.35
C LYS A 234 -0.69 24.54 19.65
N PHE A 235 -0.70 23.52 18.79
CA PHE A 235 -1.92 23.03 18.16
C PHE A 235 -2.88 22.41 19.18
N ILE A 236 -2.36 21.61 20.12
CA ILE A 236 -3.14 21.05 21.23
C ILE A 236 -3.79 22.16 22.04
N ASP A 237 -3.02 23.18 22.44
CA ASP A 237 -3.52 24.32 23.22
C ASP A 237 -4.55 25.13 22.45
N PHE A 238 -4.29 25.37 21.16
CA PHE A 238 -5.24 26.03 20.27
C PHE A 238 -6.57 25.27 20.22
N TYR A 239 -6.54 23.95 19.99
CA TYR A 239 -7.76 23.16 19.87
C TYR A 239 -8.54 23.15 21.19
N LYS A 240 -7.85 22.88 22.31
CA LYS A 240 -8.46 22.89 23.66
C LYS A 240 -9.06 24.24 24.04
N LYS A 241 -8.50 25.35 23.56
CA LYS A 241 -9.03 26.70 23.82
C LYS A 241 -10.32 26.98 23.06
N ASN A 242 -10.48 26.38 21.87
CA ASN A 242 -11.58 26.71 20.96
C ASN A 242 -12.68 25.63 20.91
N ASN A 243 -12.43 24.43 21.46
CA ASN A 243 -13.36 23.31 21.43
C ASN A 243 -13.41 22.59 22.78
N ASP A 244 -14.63 22.30 23.24
CA ASP A 244 -14.89 21.60 24.50
C ASP A 244 -14.92 20.07 24.36
N SER A 245 -14.97 19.57 23.12
CA SER A 245 -15.03 18.13 22.82
C SER A 245 -14.34 17.77 21.51
N LEU A 246 -14.07 16.48 21.34
CA LEU A 246 -13.56 15.88 20.11
C LEU A 246 -14.27 14.54 19.90
N ASP A 247 -14.68 14.22 18.68
CA ASP A 247 -15.41 12.97 18.41
C ASP A 247 -14.59 11.98 17.61
N ILE A 248 -13.79 12.47 16.66
CA ILE A 248 -13.01 11.65 15.75
C ILE A 248 -11.61 12.24 15.59
N LEU A 249 -10.59 11.48 15.92
CA LEU A 249 -9.20 11.79 15.62
C LEU A 249 -8.68 10.86 14.53
N VAL A 250 -8.27 11.41 13.39
CA VAL A 250 -7.63 10.66 12.31
C VAL A 250 -6.17 11.07 12.18
N ASN A 251 -5.28 10.18 12.62
CA ASN A 251 -3.84 10.30 12.44
C ASN A 251 -3.47 9.77 11.05
N ASN A 252 -3.64 10.61 10.03
CA ASN A 252 -3.38 10.29 8.62
C ASN A 252 -2.00 10.75 8.14
N ALA A 253 -1.46 11.85 8.69
CA ALA A 253 -0.16 12.36 8.29
C ALA A 253 0.94 11.29 8.48
N ALA A 254 1.74 11.10 7.44
CA ALA A 254 2.85 10.16 7.47
C ALA A 254 3.96 10.58 6.49
N GLN A 255 5.19 10.20 6.81
CA GLN A 255 6.36 10.31 5.96
C GLN A 255 6.93 8.91 5.72
N THR A 256 7.27 8.65 4.46
CA THR A 256 8.06 7.48 4.03
C THR A 256 9.34 7.88 3.31
N ILE A 257 9.31 9.04 2.64
CA ILE A 257 10.44 9.60 1.90
C ILE A 257 10.64 11.02 2.42
N SER A 258 11.86 11.33 2.86
CA SER A 258 12.28 12.72 3.07
C SER A 258 12.68 13.36 1.73
N TYR A 259 12.21 14.59 1.53
CA TYR A 259 12.43 15.37 0.32
C TYR A 259 13.39 16.52 0.60
N THR A 260 14.15 16.92 -0.41
CA THR A 260 15.13 18.00 -0.29
C THR A 260 14.47 19.38 -0.22
N GLU A 261 15.23 20.41 0.10
CA GLU A 261 14.70 21.78 0.15
C GLU A 261 14.20 22.22 -1.23
N GLU A 262 14.89 21.87 -2.31
CA GLU A 262 14.50 22.20 -3.69
C GLU A 262 13.14 21.65 -4.06
N TYR A 263 12.78 20.46 -3.52
CA TYR A 263 11.45 19.89 -3.70
C TYR A 263 10.36 20.77 -3.07
N TYR A 264 10.65 21.37 -1.90
CA TYR A 264 9.70 22.19 -1.16
C TYR A 264 9.65 23.65 -1.62
N GLN A 265 10.70 24.20 -2.22
CA GLN A 265 10.75 25.60 -2.69
C GLN A 265 9.50 26.03 -3.48
N PRO A 266 9.02 25.34 -4.53
CA PRO A 266 7.83 25.76 -5.27
C PRO A 266 6.54 25.70 -4.43
N LEU A 267 6.48 24.83 -3.41
CA LEU A 267 5.36 24.77 -2.48
C LEU A 267 5.41 25.93 -1.48
N ILE A 268 6.59 26.26 -0.94
CA ILE A 268 6.80 27.37 -0.02
C ILE A 268 6.45 28.70 -0.70
N ALA A 269 6.91 28.92 -1.93
CA ALA A 269 6.61 30.15 -2.67
C ALA A 269 5.10 30.32 -2.91
N LYS A 270 4.39 29.26 -3.32
CA LYS A 270 2.94 29.29 -3.49
C LYS A 270 2.19 29.48 -2.17
N GLU A 271 2.65 28.84 -1.10
CA GLU A 271 2.09 28.98 0.24
C GLU A 271 2.18 30.43 0.74
N GLN A 272 3.35 31.07 0.63
CA GLN A 272 3.53 32.48 1.01
C GLN A 272 2.60 33.42 0.23
N LYS A 273 2.48 33.21 -1.09
CA LYS A 273 1.56 33.97 -1.93
C LYS A 273 0.10 33.83 -1.46
N PHE A 274 -0.34 32.61 -1.15
CA PHE A 274 -1.72 32.40 -0.69
C PHE A 274 -1.95 32.86 0.75
N LEU A 275 -0.96 32.78 1.63
CA LEU A 275 -1.04 33.36 2.98
C LEU A 275 -1.27 34.87 2.92
N MET A 276 -0.60 35.58 2.01
CA MET A 276 -0.85 37.02 1.79
C MET A 276 -2.27 37.27 1.26
N ALA A 277 -2.77 36.41 0.38
CA ALA A 277 -4.13 36.53 -0.18
C ALA A 277 -5.24 36.20 0.83
N PHE A 278 -4.95 35.39 1.84
CA PHE A 278 -5.88 34.96 2.89
C PHE A 278 -5.62 35.65 4.24
N ASN A 279 -5.05 36.86 4.23
CA ASN A 279 -4.67 37.60 5.44
C ASN A 279 -5.82 37.80 6.45
N GLU A 280 -7.06 37.90 5.97
CA GLU A 280 -8.27 38.10 6.80
C GLU A 280 -9.06 36.81 7.06
N GLU A 281 -8.60 35.66 6.54
CA GLU A 281 -9.33 34.41 6.64
C GLU A 281 -9.16 33.77 8.03
N GLN A 282 -10.18 33.92 8.88
CA GLN A 282 -10.17 33.42 10.26
C GLN A 282 -10.07 31.89 10.36
N ARG A 283 -10.52 31.17 9.33
CA ARG A 283 -10.45 29.70 9.28
C ARG A 283 -9.04 29.19 8.96
N LEU A 284 -8.12 30.06 8.57
CA LEU A 284 -6.76 29.72 8.18
C LEU A 284 -5.77 30.13 9.28
N ILE A 285 -5.07 29.15 9.85
CA ILE A 285 -3.97 29.41 10.77
C ILE A 285 -2.66 29.07 10.06
N ALA A 286 -1.80 30.06 9.90
CA ALA A 286 -0.50 29.90 9.23
C ALA A 286 0.42 28.93 9.99
N ASN A 287 1.28 28.23 9.24
CA ASN A 287 2.32 27.42 9.85
C ASN A 287 3.47 28.32 10.34
N MET A 288 3.70 28.31 11.66
CA MET A 288 4.74 29.13 12.30
C MET A 288 6.11 28.43 12.37
N THR A 289 6.22 27.18 11.92
CA THR A 289 7.48 26.44 11.85
C THR A 289 8.16 26.73 10.50
N ALA A 290 9.44 27.10 10.52
CA ALA A 290 10.23 27.22 9.30
C ALA A 290 10.32 25.85 8.60
N MET A 291 10.04 25.82 7.29
CA MET A 291 10.05 24.57 6.50
C MET A 291 11.45 24.14 6.04
N THR A 292 12.42 25.06 6.09
CA THR A 292 13.85 24.86 5.77
C THR A 292 14.70 25.52 6.86
N ASP A 293 15.94 25.02 7.06
CA ASP A 293 16.84 25.52 8.11
C ASP A 293 17.42 26.92 7.79
N GLN A 294 17.17 27.46 6.59
CA GLN A 294 17.76 28.71 6.10
C GLN A 294 16.72 29.75 5.63
N VAL A 295 15.75 30.12 6.47
CA VAL A 295 14.87 31.27 6.18
C VAL A 295 15.49 32.61 6.62
N GLN A 296 16.82 32.73 6.73
CA GLN A 296 17.48 33.98 7.16
C GLN A 296 18.40 34.68 6.14
N THR A 297 18.54 34.22 4.89
CA THR A 297 19.52 34.85 3.98
C THR A 297 19.12 34.95 2.50
N PHE A 298 17.84 35.09 2.17
CA PHE A 298 17.43 35.52 0.81
C PHE A 298 16.36 36.61 0.85
N ASN A 299 16.65 37.72 1.54
CA ASN A 299 16.16 39.01 1.08
C ASN A 299 17.09 39.42 -0.08
N CYS A 300 16.55 39.47 -1.32
CA CYS A 300 17.02 40.23 -2.50
C CYS A 300 16.90 39.50 -3.85
N LEU A 301 16.27 38.33 -3.94
CA LEU A 301 15.85 37.77 -5.23
C LEU A 301 14.35 37.53 -5.17
N GLU A 302 13.60 38.21 -6.03
CA GLU A 302 12.21 37.82 -6.27
C GLU A 302 12.21 36.32 -6.59
N PRO A 303 11.41 35.49 -5.91
CA PRO A 303 11.31 34.09 -6.26
C PRO A 303 10.68 34.04 -7.65
N THR A 304 11.53 33.92 -8.67
CA THR A 304 11.08 33.59 -10.01
C THR A 304 10.35 32.27 -9.86
N ALA A 305 9.03 32.33 -10.01
CA ALA A 305 8.15 31.18 -9.89
C ALA A 305 8.45 30.23 -11.05
N GLN A 306 9.54 29.46 -10.93
CA GLN A 306 9.90 28.48 -11.91
C GLN A 306 8.83 27.40 -11.86
N GLU A 307 8.11 27.24 -12.98
CA GLU A 307 7.08 26.21 -13.08
C GLU A 307 7.72 24.84 -12.84
N CYS A 308 7.33 24.20 -11.73
CA CYS A 308 7.81 22.86 -11.37
C CYS A 308 6.85 21.81 -11.92
N GLU A 309 7.38 20.76 -12.55
CA GLU A 309 6.56 19.64 -12.99
C GLU A 309 5.93 18.94 -11.77
N VAL A 310 4.61 18.71 -11.84
CA VAL A 310 3.85 18.04 -10.79
C VAL A 310 3.38 16.66 -11.23
N ASN A 311 3.30 15.75 -10.27
CA ASN A 311 2.68 14.45 -10.44
C ASN A 311 1.14 14.55 -10.47
N ARG A 312 0.48 13.41 -10.70
CA ARG A 312 -0.99 13.32 -10.77
C ARG A 312 -1.75 13.72 -9.50
N PHE A 313 -1.05 13.98 -8.40
CA PHE A 313 -1.61 14.46 -7.14
C PHE A 313 -1.31 15.95 -6.90
N GLY A 314 -0.79 16.67 -7.90
CA GLY A 314 -0.44 18.08 -7.81
C GLY A 314 0.79 18.36 -6.95
N GLN A 315 1.63 17.36 -6.68
CA GLN A 315 2.86 17.52 -5.90
C GLN A 315 4.08 17.57 -6.84
N PRO A 316 5.15 18.30 -6.48
CA PRO A 316 6.41 18.28 -7.22
C PRO A 316 6.90 16.84 -7.46
N ILE A 317 7.57 16.62 -8.58
CA ILE A 317 8.19 15.34 -8.92
C ILE A 317 9.58 15.25 -8.27
N ASP A 318 9.86 14.13 -7.61
CA ASP A 318 11.20 13.79 -7.11
C ASP A 318 11.97 13.03 -8.20
N PHE A 319 13.00 13.66 -8.75
CA PHE A 319 13.81 13.12 -9.83
C PHE A 319 15.00 12.27 -9.33
N ARG A 320 15.21 12.14 -8.02
CA ARG A 320 16.35 11.40 -7.46
C ARG A 320 16.23 9.89 -7.72
N ASP A 321 17.30 9.28 -8.23
CA ASP A 321 17.39 7.82 -8.39
C ASP A 321 17.43 7.05 -7.05
N LYS A 322 17.96 7.71 -6.02
CA LYS A 322 18.11 7.21 -4.66
C LYS A 322 17.36 8.13 -3.70
N ASN A 323 16.45 7.54 -2.93
CA ASN A 323 15.76 8.20 -1.83
C ASN A 323 15.39 7.16 -0.78
N SER A 324 14.72 7.60 0.27
CA SER A 324 14.52 6.79 1.47
C SER A 324 13.61 5.58 1.26
N TRP A 325 12.84 5.56 0.15
CA TRP A 325 12.06 4.41 -0.31
C TRP A 325 12.94 3.20 -0.64
N ASN A 326 14.11 3.43 -1.24
CA ASN A 326 15.06 2.40 -1.67
C ASN A 326 16.38 2.44 -0.89
N SER A 327 16.41 3.11 0.27
CA SER A 327 17.55 3.14 1.19
C SER A 327 17.50 1.98 2.18
N THR A 328 18.65 1.38 2.43
CA THR A 328 18.92 0.39 3.48
C THR A 328 19.17 1.08 4.83
N LEU A 329 19.34 0.30 5.90
CA LEU A 329 19.56 0.83 7.25
C LEU A 329 20.75 1.79 7.34
N THR A 330 21.86 1.49 6.66
CA THR A 330 23.08 2.32 6.71
C THR A 330 22.98 3.59 5.85
N GLU A 331 21.98 3.67 4.97
CA GLU A 331 21.81 4.79 4.03
C GLU A 331 20.76 5.80 4.52
N VAL A 332 19.91 5.44 5.49
CA VAL A 332 18.96 6.36 6.10
C VAL A 332 19.69 7.28 7.06
N SER A 333 19.55 8.59 6.89
CA SER A 333 20.20 9.57 7.77
C SER A 333 19.57 9.59 9.16
N THR A 334 20.35 9.96 10.18
CA THR A 334 19.83 10.17 11.54
C THR A 334 18.74 11.24 11.57
N HIS A 335 18.89 12.31 10.79
CA HIS A 335 17.88 13.38 10.70
C HIS A 335 16.54 12.82 10.23
N GLU A 336 16.52 12.10 9.10
CA GLU A 336 15.30 11.51 8.58
C GLU A 336 14.71 10.44 9.51
N LEU A 337 15.57 9.63 10.14
CA LEU A 337 15.12 8.67 11.15
C LEU A 337 14.31 9.40 12.24
N LEU A 338 14.82 10.50 12.78
CA LEU A 338 14.12 11.28 13.80
C LEU A 338 12.84 11.93 13.26
N GLU A 339 12.87 12.54 12.07
CA GLU A 339 11.68 13.13 11.43
C GLU A 339 10.54 12.11 11.29
N VAL A 340 10.84 10.94 10.75
CA VAL A 340 9.83 9.91 10.51
C VAL A 340 9.29 9.34 11.82
N ASN A 341 10.12 9.23 12.86
CA ASN A 341 9.65 8.84 14.20
C ASN A 341 8.68 9.89 14.77
N LEU A 342 9.03 11.17 14.66
CA LEU A 342 8.20 12.29 15.12
C LEU A 342 6.84 12.28 14.42
N ILE A 343 6.85 12.29 13.08
CA ILE A 343 5.63 12.38 12.27
C ILE A 343 4.74 11.13 12.44
N ASN A 344 5.30 9.92 12.31
CA ASN A 344 4.48 8.73 12.10
C ASN A 344 3.88 8.13 13.37
N HIS A 345 4.47 8.33 14.55
CA HIS A 345 3.95 7.72 15.78
C HIS A 345 4.11 8.56 17.06
N ILE A 346 5.17 9.37 17.20
CA ILE A 346 5.32 10.21 18.40
C ILE A 346 4.26 11.32 18.43
N SER A 347 4.07 12.08 17.35
CA SER A 347 3.02 13.10 17.33
C SER A 347 1.61 12.48 17.44
N PRO A 348 1.25 11.39 16.73
CA PRO A 348 0.02 10.66 17.00
C PRO A 348 -0.18 10.30 18.47
N TYR A 349 0.87 9.78 19.13
CA TYR A 349 0.83 9.49 20.57
C TYR A 349 0.53 10.73 21.41
N LEU A 350 1.21 11.84 21.15
CA LEU A 350 1.00 13.11 21.86
C LEU A 350 -0.42 13.64 21.67
N LEU A 351 -0.94 13.61 20.43
CA LEU A 351 -2.30 14.05 20.12
C LEU A 351 -3.35 13.18 20.81
N ILE A 352 -3.21 11.85 20.74
CA ILE A 352 -4.11 10.89 21.40
C ILE A 352 -4.14 11.17 22.91
N LYS A 353 -2.96 11.21 23.55
CA LYS A 353 -2.85 11.49 24.99
C LYS A 353 -3.49 12.84 25.36
N ALA A 354 -3.18 13.89 24.60
CA ALA A 354 -3.61 15.24 24.94
C ALA A 354 -5.11 15.46 24.74
N PHE A 355 -5.73 14.83 23.75
CA PHE A 355 -7.15 14.99 23.43
C PHE A 355 -8.07 13.95 24.07
N THR A 356 -7.53 12.98 24.82
CA THR A 356 -8.35 12.02 25.57
C THR A 356 -9.42 12.69 26.45
N PRO A 357 -9.15 13.76 27.21
CA PRO A 357 -10.19 14.44 27.98
C PRO A 357 -11.34 14.99 27.10
N LEU A 358 -11.03 15.52 25.91
CA LEU A 358 -12.04 16.04 24.98
C LEU A 358 -12.85 14.92 24.32
N LEU A 359 -12.22 13.77 24.04
CA LEU A 359 -12.92 12.57 23.57
C LEU A 359 -13.90 12.02 24.62
N LYS A 360 -13.55 12.09 25.90
CA LYS A 360 -14.44 11.72 27.01
C LYS A 360 -15.56 12.74 27.23
N ALA A 361 -15.32 14.01 26.91
CA ALA A 361 -16.30 15.10 27.02
C ALA A 361 -17.25 15.21 25.81
N SER A 362 -17.06 14.37 24.79
CA SER A 362 -17.95 14.30 23.63
C SER A 362 -19.41 14.05 24.04
N PRO A 363 -20.38 14.77 23.44
CA PRO A 363 -21.80 14.51 23.64
C PRO A 363 -22.30 13.27 22.87
N PHE A 364 -21.47 12.69 22.00
CA PHE A 364 -21.79 11.48 21.26
C PHE A 364 -21.32 10.24 22.03
N ASP A 365 -22.13 9.18 22.01
CA ASP A 365 -21.78 7.94 22.69
C ASP A 365 -20.52 7.30 22.10
N GLU A 366 -20.43 7.23 20.77
CA GLU A 366 -19.31 6.57 20.07
C GLU A 366 -18.28 7.57 19.55
N LYS A 367 -17.01 7.39 19.95
CA LYS A 367 -15.87 8.21 19.52
C LYS A 367 -14.82 7.34 18.86
N PHE A 368 -13.99 7.93 18.01
CA PHE A 368 -13.09 7.16 17.15
C PHE A 368 -11.68 7.74 17.11
N ILE A 369 -10.69 6.84 17.20
CA ILE A 369 -9.29 7.17 16.90
C ILE A 369 -8.84 6.25 15.77
N ILE A 370 -8.58 6.82 14.59
CA ILE A 370 -8.13 6.05 13.44
C ILE A 370 -6.67 6.38 13.15
N ASN A 371 -5.81 5.38 13.31
CA ASN A 371 -4.39 5.46 13.02
C ASN A 371 -4.13 4.89 11.61
N VAL A 372 -3.83 5.76 10.64
CA VAL A 372 -3.59 5.33 9.26
C VAL A 372 -2.21 4.67 9.15
N SER A 373 -2.25 3.36 8.98
CA SER A 373 -1.09 2.48 8.89
C SER A 373 -0.98 1.88 7.49
N SER A 374 -0.17 0.83 7.36
CA SER A 374 0.06 0.12 6.10
C SER A 374 0.72 -1.23 6.34
N SER A 375 0.91 -2.03 5.28
CA SER A 375 1.60 -3.32 5.32
C SER A 375 3.05 -3.26 5.84
N GLU A 376 3.68 -2.09 5.72
CA GLU A 376 5.01 -1.76 6.24
C GLU A 376 5.06 -1.95 7.77
N GLY A 377 3.96 -1.65 8.47
CA GLY A 377 3.86 -1.82 9.91
C GLY A 377 3.51 -3.23 10.38
N GLN A 378 3.18 -4.15 9.47
CA GLN A 378 2.79 -5.52 9.82
C GLN A 378 3.99 -6.41 10.09
N PHE A 379 4.13 -7.08 11.23
CA PHE A 379 5.30 -7.94 11.45
C PHE A 379 5.28 -9.18 10.53
N SER A 380 4.11 -9.78 10.32
CA SER A 380 3.95 -11.01 9.54
C SER A 380 3.84 -10.81 8.01
N TYR A 381 4.20 -9.63 7.49
CA TYR A 381 4.07 -9.36 6.05
C TYR A 381 5.16 -10.09 5.23
N ALA A 382 4.74 -11.05 4.40
CA ALA A 382 5.65 -11.95 3.68
C ALA A 382 6.58 -11.26 2.67
N ASN A 383 6.17 -10.14 2.09
CA ASN A 383 6.91 -9.43 1.03
C ASN A 383 7.70 -8.23 1.56
N LYS A 384 8.16 -8.26 2.82
CA LYS A 384 9.04 -7.20 3.33
C LYS A 384 10.38 -7.21 2.62
N THR A 385 10.89 -6.00 2.38
CA THR A 385 12.23 -5.79 1.80
C THR A 385 13.17 -5.22 2.85
N MET A 386 14.47 -5.21 2.55
CA MET A 386 15.50 -4.58 3.39
C MET A 386 15.49 -3.04 3.34
N TYR A 387 14.65 -2.43 2.51
CA TYR A 387 14.60 -0.99 2.30
C TYR A 387 13.63 -0.28 3.25
N HIS A 388 13.78 1.05 3.38
CA HIS A 388 12.97 1.96 4.21
C HIS A 388 12.69 1.45 5.64
N PRO A 389 13.68 0.89 6.37
CA PRO A 389 13.43 0.24 7.66
C PRO A 389 12.83 1.18 8.72
N HIS A 390 13.25 2.45 8.72
CA HIS A 390 12.71 3.49 9.60
C HIS A 390 11.18 3.72 9.43
N THR A 391 10.66 3.58 8.21
CA THR A 391 9.20 3.64 7.98
C THR A 391 8.51 2.38 8.50
N ASN A 392 9.07 1.20 8.24
CA ASN A 392 8.54 -0.06 8.75
C ASN A 392 8.44 -0.03 10.29
N MET A 393 9.52 0.38 10.96
CA MET A 393 9.59 0.50 12.42
C MET A 393 8.51 1.44 12.96
N THR A 394 8.35 2.62 12.38
CA THR A 394 7.40 3.63 12.90
C THR A 394 5.95 3.25 12.64
N LYS A 395 5.64 2.60 11.52
CA LYS A 395 4.30 2.03 11.27
C LYS A 395 4.00 0.87 12.22
N SER A 396 4.99 0.04 12.55
CA SER A 396 4.84 -1.00 13.58
C SER A 396 4.65 -0.41 14.97
N ALA A 397 5.35 0.69 15.31
CA ALA A 397 5.16 1.40 16.58
C ALA A 397 3.74 1.98 16.70
N LEU A 398 3.20 2.57 15.62
CA LEU A 398 1.82 3.07 15.57
C LEU A 398 0.78 1.93 15.70
N ASN A 399 1.04 0.79 15.08
CA ASN A 399 0.22 -0.42 15.25
C ASN A 399 0.28 -0.91 16.70
N MET A 400 1.47 -0.95 17.30
CA MET A 400 1.65 -1.39 18.69
C MET A 400 0.94 -0.45 19.67
N LEU A 401 1.00 0.86 19.45
CA LEU A 401 0.24 1.85 20.22
C LEU A 401 -1.25 1.50 20.20
N THR A 402 -1.80 1.24 19.01
CA THR A 402 -3.21 0.88 18.86
C THR A 402 -3.55 -0.43 19.56
N ARG A 403 -2.73 -1.47 19.35
CA ARG A 403 -2.92 -2.78 19.97
C ARG A 403 -2.91 -2.72 21.51
N THR A 404 -2.06 -1.86 22.06
CA THR A 404 -1.84 -1.76 23.51
C THR A 404 -2.92 -0.93 24.18
N SER A 405 -3.22 0.25 23.65
CA SER A 405 -4.06 1.24 24.33
C SER A 405 -5.55 1.09 24.06
N ALA A 406 -5.96 0.45 22.96
CA ALA A 406 -7.36 0.46 22.55
C ALA A 406 -8.33 -0.18 23.57
N LEU A 407 -7.89 -1.18 24.34
CA LEU A 407 -8.75 -1.82 25.35
C LEU A 407 -9.14 -0.82 26.45
N GLU A 408 -8.19 -0.06 26.97
CA GLU A 408 -8.45 0.98 27.96
C GLU A 408 -9.46 2.01 27.45
N TYR A 409 -9.26 2.50 26.22
CA TYR A 409 -10.11 3.50 25.58
C TYR A 409 -11.53 2.99 25.30
N SER A 410 -11.69 1.68 25.09
CA SER A 410 -13.00 1.07 24.85
C SER A 410 -13.95 1.20 26.05
N HIS A 411 -13.42 1.34 27.28
CA HIS A 411 -14.23 1.55 28.48
C HIS A 411 -14.96 2.90 28.48
N ASP A 412 -14.47 3.88 27.72
CA ASP A 412 -15.09 5.18 27.52
C ASP A 412 -15.83 5.28 26.16
N ASN A 413 -16.10 4.15 25.49
CA ASN A 413 -16.65 4.09 24.12
C ASN A 413 -15.80 4.83 23.08
N ILE A 414 -14.47 4.81 23.24
CA ILE A 414 -13.52 5.35 22.27
C ILE A 414 -12.87 4.18 21.50
N TYR A 415 -13.27 4.02 20.25
CA TYR A 415 -12.85 2.90 19.40
C TYR A 415 -11.59 3.26 18.61
N MET A 416 -10.44 2.78 19.09
CA MET A 416 -9.13 3.01 18.46
C MET A 416 -8.74 1.86 17.53
N ASN A 417 -8.45 2.13 16.26
CA ASN A 417 -8.05 1.12 15.26
C ASN A 417 -6.92 1.60 14.33
N SER A 418 -6.14 0.63 13.84
CA SER A 418 -5.17 0.86 12.77
C SER A 418 -5.79 0.46 11.43
N VAL A 419 -5.56 1.24 10.39
CA VAL A 419 -6.12 0.97 9.05
C VAL A 419 -5.02 0.99 7.99
N ASP A 420 -4.85 -0.13 7.28
CA ASP A 420 -4.05 -0.24 6.06
C ASP A 420 -4.91 0.19 4.85
N VAL A 421 -4.50 1.31 4.26
CA VAL A 421 -5.17 1.94 3.11
C VAL A 421 -4.88 1.26 1.77
N GLY A 422 -3.94 0.32 1.73
CA GLY A 422 -3.53 -0.38 0.53
C GLY A 422 -2.67 0.45 -0.42
N TRP A 423 -2.41 -0.11 -1.60
CA TRP A 423 -1.44 0.40 -2.55
C TRP A 423 -2.06 1.45 -3.49
N ILE A 424 -1.85 2.72 -3.15
CA ILE A 424 -2.45 3.89 -3.85
C ILE A 424 -1.41 4.71 -4.63
N SER A 425 -0.17 4.75 -4.14
CA SER A 425 0.92 5.47 -4.81
C SER A 425 2.21 4.68 -4.77
N THR A 426 3.18 5.07 -5.59
CA THR A 426 4.51 4.44 -5.67
C THR A 426 5.58 5.47 -5.34
N GLY A 427 6.57 5.08 -4.55
CA GLY A 427 7.80 5.84 -4.33
C GLY A 427 8.85 5.67 -5.44
N ALA A 428 8.52 4.90 -6.49
CA ALA A 428 9.40 4.73 -7.64
C ALA A 428 9.62 6.08 -8.36
N ILE A 429 10.86 6.28 -8.82
CA ILE A 429 11.24 7.43 -9.65
C ILE A 429 10.37 7.50 -10.90
N GLU A 430 10.17 8.72 -11.41
CA GLU A 430 9.23 8.99 -12.48
C GLU A 430 9.50 8.15 -13.75
N SER A 431 10.77 8.02 -14.16
CA SER A 431 11.16 7.25 -15.33
C SER A 431 10.85 5.74 -15.19
N LYS A 432 11.04 5.17 -14.00
CA LYS A 432 10.68 3.77 -13.70
C LYS A 432 9.17 3.62 -13.56
N ARG A 433 8.49 4.60 -12.95
CA ARG A 433 7.04 4.64 -12.81
C ARG A 433 6.36 4.59 -14.18
N GLN A 434 6.80 5.41 -15.13
CA GLN A 434 6.26 5.43 -16.49
C GLN A 434 6.41 4.06 -17.17
N LYS A 435 7.60 3.44 -17.11
CA LYS A 435 7.84 2.09 -17.64
C LYS A 435 6.96 1.02 -16.98
N LEU A 436 6.77 1.09 -15.66
CA LEU A 436 5.87 0.19 -14.94
C LEU A 436 4.42 0.37 -15.39
N PHE A 437 3.97 1.61 -15.58
CA PHE A 437 2.62 1.92 -15.99
C PHE A 437 2.36 1.44 -17.42
N GLU A 438 3.30 1.65 -18.34
CA GLU A 438 3.25 1.12 -19.71
C GLU A 438 3.06 -0.40 -19.76
N GLN A 439 3.59 -1.12 -18.76
CA GLN A 439 3.46 -2.56 -18.58
C GLN A 439 2.19 -2.99 -17.81
N GLY A 440 1.34 -2.05 -17.38
CA GLY A 440 0.12 -2.30 -16.62
C GLY A 440 0.32 -2.46 -15.11
N SER A 441 1.51 -2.11 -14.60
CA SER A 441 1.86 -2.15 -13.17
C SER A 441 1.56 -0.82 -12.49
N VAL A 442 0.29 -0.40 -12.57
CA VAL A 442 -0.25 0.76 -11.85
C VAL A 442 -0.78 0.31 -10.47
N PRO A 443 -0.64 1.14 -9.41
CA PRO A 443 -1.31 0.89 -8.13
C PRO A 443 -2.80 0.55 -8.31
N PRO A 444 -3.31 -0.50 -7.65
CA PRO A 444 -4.66 -1.02 -7.83
C PRO A 444 -5.78 -0.10 -7.33
N LEU A 445 -5.45 0.84 -6.43
CA LEU A 445 -6.40 1.66 -5.70
C LEU A 445 -6.09 3.16 -5.89
N ASP A 446 -7.07 4.02 -5.63
CA ASP A 446 -6.90 5.47 -5.60
C ASP A 446 -7.13 6.07 -4.20
N SER A 447 -7.10 7.40 -4.10
CA SER A 447 -7.28 8.11 -2.83
C SER A 447 -8.67 7.95 -2.23
N VAL A 448 -9.71 7.74 -3.05
CA VAL A 448 -11.07 7.49 -2.58
C VAL A 448 -11.19 6.09 -1.99
N ASP A 449 -10.52 5.09 -2.56
CA ASP A 449 -10.43 3.75 -1.95
C ASP A 449 -9.72 3.79 -0.59
N GLY A 450 -8.63 4.58 -0.50
CA GLY A 450 -7.93 4.82 0.77
C GLY A 450 -8.84 5.48 1.81
N MET A 451 -9.59 6.50 1.41
CA MET A 451 -10.58 7.17 2.25
C MET A 451 -11.65 6.18 2.73
N ALA A 452 -12.23 5.38 1.82
CA ALA A 452 -13.25 4.39 2.13
C ALA A 452 -12.79 3.39 3.21
N ARG A 453 -11.52 3.00 3.19
CA ARG A 453 -10.93 2.11 4.20
C ARG A 453 -10.79 2.77 5.56
N VAL A 454 -10.37 4.04 5.60
CA VAL A 454 -10.22 4.81 6.85
C VAL A 454 -11.57 5.06 7.52
N ILE A 455 -12.61 5.37 6.75
CA ILE A 455 -13.95 5.59 7.30
C ILE A 455 -14.69 4.30 7.67
N HIS A 456 -14.28 3.15 7.12
CA HIS A 456 -14.98 1.89 7.29
C HIS A 456 -15.28 1.50 8.75
N PRO A 457 -14.32 1.49 9.70
CA PRO A 457 -14.62 1.17 11.10
C PRO A 457 -15.59 2.16 11.76
N ILE A 458 -15.63 3.42 11.31
CA ILE A 458 -16.59 4.43 11.79
C ILE A 458 -17.99 4.09 11.25
N TYR A 459 -18.08 3.78 9.96
CA TYR A 459 -19.32 3.35 9.30
C TYR A 459 -19.91 2.09 9.92
N GLU A 460 -19.10 1.05 10.14
CA GLU A 460 -19.57 -0.19 10.77
C GLU A 460 -20.12 0.08 12.19
N ALA A 461 -19.48 0.97 12.95
CA ALA A 461 -19.94 1.32 14.29
C ALA A 461 -21.22 2.16 14.27
N LEU A 462 -21.31 3.20 13.44
CA LEU A 462 -22.45 4.11 13.45
C LEU A 462 -23.69 3.53 12.76
N GLU A 463 -23.51 2.92 11.59
CA GLU A 463 -24.62 2.45 10.74
C GLU A 463 -25.01 1.00 11.02
N LYS A 464 -24.06 0.16 11.44
CA LYS A 464 -24.29 -1.27 11.66
C LYS A 464 -24.16 -1.71 13.11
N LYS A 465 -23.82 -0.79 14.03
CA LYS A 465 -23.59 -1.07 15.46
C LYS A 465 -22.57 -2.19 15.68
N GLN A 466 -21.56 -2.27 14.81
CA GLN A 466 -20.44 -3.19 14.90
C GLN A 466 -19.18 -2.45 15.39
N PHE A 467 -18.85 -2.67 16.65
CA PHE A 467 -17.77 -1.95 17.32
C PHE A 467 -16.47 -2.74 17.29
N THR A 468 -15.54 -2.32 16.45
CA THR A 468 -14.18 -2.87 16.40
C THR A 468 -13.23 -1.93 17.14
N PHE A 469 -12.31 -2.46 17.94
CA PHE A 469 -11.21 -1.71 18.55
C PHE A 469 -9.98 -2.60 18.74
N GLY A 470 -8.80 -1.98 18.77
CA GLY A 470 -7.53 -2.69 18.96
C GLY A 470 -7.25 -3.68 17.85
N LYS A 471 -7.67 -3.38 16.61
CA LYS A 471 -7.43 -4.21 15.42
C LYS A 471 -6.68 -3.44 14.35
N LEU A 472 -5.96 -4.19 13.51
CA LEU A 472 -5.50 -3.74 12.20
C LEU A 472 -6.53 -4.16 11.15
N LEU A 473 -7.07 -3.19 10.42
CA LEU A 473 -7.96 -3.44 9.30
C LEU A 473 -7.22 -3.30 7.97
N LYS A 474 -7.42 -4.25 7.06
CA LYS A 474 -6.94 -4.21 5.68
C LYS A 474 -8.00 -4.83 4.78
N ASP A 475 -8.33 -4.20 3.66
CA ASP A 475 -9.37 -4.68 2.73
C ASP A 475 -10.75 -4.87 3.40
N PHE A 476 -11.10 -3.98 4.32
CA PHE A 476 -12.37 -4.00 5.08
C PHE A 476 -12.54 -5.29 5.92
N LYS A 477 -11.45 -5.85 6.43
CA LYS A 477 -11.43 -6.98 7.35
C LYS A 477 -10.31 -6.82 8.38
N VAL A 478 -10.48 -7.45 9.53
CA VAL A 478 -9.42 -7.59 10.53
C VAL A 478 -8.33 -8.51 9.97
N VAL A 479 -7.07 -8.12 10.13
CA VAL A 479 -5.90 -8.92 9.78
C VAL A 479 -4.93 -9.00 10.95
N GLU A 480 -3.98 -9.93 10.85
CA GLU A 480 -2.89 -10.08 11.80
C GLU A 480 -1.95 -8.87 11.81
N TRP A 481 -1.27 -8.69 12.94
CA TRP A 481 -0.45 -7.52 13.26
C TRP A 481 0.91 -7.45 12.58
#